data_AF-A0A956ENI1-F1
#
_entry.id   AF-A0A956ENI1-F1
#
_cell.length_a   1.000
_cell.length_b   1.000
_cell.length_c   1.000
_cell.angle_alpha   90.00
_cell.angle_beta   90.00
_cell.angle_gamma   90.00
#
_symmetry.space_group_name_H-M   'P 1'
#
loop_
_entity.id
_entity.type
_entity.pdbx_description
1 polymer ?
#
loop_
_entity_poly.entity_id
_entity_poly.type
_entity_poly.pdbx_seq_one_letter_code
_entity_poly.pdbx_strand_id
1 'polypeptide(L)'
;DELRPGDFFVLGGYPGHAVLILDVAEDDQGRRALLLGQGFMPAQSFHVLRPGPAGPWFIVAPADDGVKTPFWETFPWSSLRRLDR
;
A
#
# COMPACT_ATOMS: atom_id res chain seq x y z
N ASP A 1 12.19 -10.02 4.05
CA ASP A 1 12.60 -8.62 3.86
C ASP A 1 11.67 -7.69 4.61
N GLU A 2 12.23 -6.61 5.14
CA GLU A 2 11.50 -5.55 5.86
C GLU A 2 10.77 -4.64 4.85
N LEU A 3 9.51 -4.29 5.15
CA LEU A 3 8.72 -3.31 4.39
C LEU A 3 9.39 -1.94 4.51
N ARG A 4 9.53 -1.23 3.39
CA ARG A 4 10.14 0.11 3.41
C ARG A 4 9.46 1.08 2.43
N PRO A 5 9.62 2.39 2.66
CA PRO A 5 9.23 3.39 1.67
C PRO A 5 9.84 3.10 0.29
N GLY A 6 9.04 3.23 -0.76
CA GLY A 6 9.42 2.91 -2.13
C GLY A 6 9.07 1.49 -2.58
N ASP A 7 8.69 0.60 -1.66
CA ASP A 7 8.01 -0.65 -2.04
C ASP A 7 6.64 -0.35 -2.64
N PHE A 8 6.15 -1.21 -3.52
CA PHE A 8 4.87 -1.00 -4.19
C PHE A 8 4.14 -2.32 -4.42
N PHE A 9 2.82 -2.27 -4.41
CA PHE A 9 1.97 -3.39 -4.77
C PHE A 9 1.56 -3.29 -6.23
N VAL A 10 1.52 -4.42 -6.93
CA VAL A 10 1.04 -4.52 -8.32
C VAL A 10 0.06 -5.66 -8.47
N LEU A 11 -1.18 -5.31 -8.81
CA LEU A 11 -2.17 -6.26 -9.30
C LEU A 11 -2.20 -6.17 -10.83
N GLY A 12 -1.68 -7.20 -11.50
CA GLY A 12 -1.76 -7.30 -12.95
C GLY A 12 -3.17 -7.62 -13.44
N GLY A 13 -3.44 -7.37 -14.72
CA GLY A 13 -4.74 -7.63 -15.35
C GLY A 13 -5.23 -6.48 -16.23
N TYR A 14 -6.48 -6.57 -16.68
CA TYR A 14 -7.17 -5.48 -17.37
C TYR A 14 -8.60 -5.32 -16.83
N PRO A 15 -8.84 -4.34 -15.92
CA PRO A 15 -7.89 -3.34 -15.42
C PRO A 15 -6.91 -3.90 -14.37
N GLY A 16 -5.64 -3.54 -14.47
CA GLY A 16 -4.64 -3.73 -13.42
C GLY A 16 -4.45 -2.45 -12.60
N HIS A 17 -3.79 -2.53 -11.45
CA HIS A 17 -3.57 -1.37 -10.59
C HIS A 17 -2.29 -1.47 -9.74
N ALA A 18 -1.73 -0.32 -9.38
CA ALA A 18 -0.53 -0.21 -8.56
C ALA A 18 -0.67 0.83 -7.46
N VAL A 19 -0.11 0.53 -6.30
CA VAL A 19 -0.09 1.40 -5.11
C VAL A 19 1.31 1.42 -4.53
N LEU A 20 1.83 2.62 -4.23
CA LEU A 20 3.16 2.85 -3.68
C LEU A 20 3.09 3.02 -2.16
N ILE A 21 4.04 2.42 -1.44
CA ILE A 21 4.30 2.71 -0.03
C ILE A 21 5.17 3.96 0.05
N LEU A 22 4.61 5.03 0.62
CA LEU A 22 5.25 6.33 0.79
C LEU A 22 6.01 6.42 2.10
N ASP A 23 5.49 5.78 3.15
CA ASP A 23 6.09 5.75 4.47
C ASP A 23 5.66 4.48 5.25
N VAL A 24 6.46 4.08 6.22
CA VAL A 24 6.22 2.94 7.12
C VAL A 24 6.53 3.37 8.55
N ALA A 25 5.57 3.23 9.45
CA ALA A 25 5.78 3.33 10.88
C ALA A 25 5.45 1.99 11.54
N GLU A 26 6.10 1.68 12.65
CA GLU A 26 5.87 0.47 13.45
C GLU A 26 5.71 0.87 14.91
N ASP A 27 4.79 0.22 15.63
CA ASP A 27 4.65 0.40 17.07
C ASP A 27 5.38 -0.70 17.86
N ASP A 28 5.43 -0.55 19.19
CA ASP A 28 6.10 -1.50 20.09
C ASP A 28 5.51 -2.92 20.06
N GLN A 29 4.34 -3.11 19.42
CA GLN A 29 3.66 -4.41 19.25
C GLN A 29 3.92 -5.03 17.87
N GLY A 30 4.73 -4.38 17.02
CA GLY A 30 5.02 -4.83 15.66
C GLY A 30 3.87 -4.62 14.68
N ARG A 31 2.85 -3.83 15.03
CA ARG A 31 1.83 -3.40 14.07
C ARG A 31 2.42 -2.31 13.21
N ARG A 32 2.16 -2.38 11.91
CA ARG A 32 2.67 -1.41 10.95
C ARG A 32 1.58 -0.47 10.50
N ALA A 33 1.94 0.79 10.34
CA ALA A 33 1.13 1.81 9.70
C ALA A 33 1.79 2.17 8.37
N LEU A 34 1.07 1.96 7.28
CA LEU A 34 1.55 2.26 5.92
C LEU A 34 0.90 3.55 5.43
N LEU A 35 1.71 4.46 4.88
CA LEU A 35 1.20 5.57 4.09
C LEU A 35 1.23 5.16 2.63
N LEU A 36 0.07 5.19 1.97
CA LEU A 36 -0.05 4.71 0.59
C LEU A 36 -0.37 5.86 -0.37
N GLY A 37 0.09 5.72 -1.60
CA GLY A 37 -0.27 6.63 -2.68
C GLY A 37 -0.49 5.92 -4.01
N GLN A 38 -1.28 6.55 -4.87
CA GLN A 38 -1.59 6.03 -6.20
C GLN A 38 -1.71 7.15 -7.25
N GLY A 39 -1.57 6.75 -8.51
CA GLY A 39 -2.14 7.47 -9.66
C GLY A 39 -3.22 6.60 -10.31
N PHE A 40 -4.36 7.17 -10.67
CA PHE A 40 -5.41 6.45 -11.40
C PHE A 40 -5.23 6.62 -12.90
N MET A 41 -5.49 5.61 -13.74
CA MET A 41 -5.10 5.65 -15.14
C MET A 41 -6.01 6.53 -16.02
N PRO A 42 -5.45 7.37 -16.92
CA PRO A 42 -4.03 7.74 -17.01
C PRO A 42 -3.63 8.64 -15.83
N ALA A 43 -2.49 8.31 -15.18
CA ALA A 43 -2.06 9.02 -13.98
C ALA A 43 -1.65 10.46 -14.30
N GLN A 44 -2.57 11.40 -14.10
CA GLN A 44 -2.31 12.84 -14.23
C GLN A 44 -1.88 13.48 -12.91
N SER A 45 -2.30 12.89 -11.80
CA SER A 45 -2.02 13.34 -10.44
C SER A 45 -1.75 12.16 -9.53
N PHE A 46 -0.87 12.36 -8.55
CA PHE A 46 -0.58 11.39 -7.52
C PHE A 46 -1.30 11.79 -6.22
N HIS A 47 -1.97 10.83 -5.60
CA HIS A 47 -2.82 11.08 -4.44
C HIS A 47 -2.45 10.16 -3.28
N VAL A 48 -2.40 10.74 -2.08
CA VAL A 48 -2.34 9.98 -0.82
C VAL A 48 -3.70 9.35 -0.57
N LEU A 49 -3.69 8.06 -0.25
CA LEU A 49 -4.88 7.30 0.06
C LEU A 49 -5.24 7.44 1.54
N ARG A 50 -6.53 7.30 1.86
CA ARG A 50 -7.00 7.27 3.25
C ARG A 50 -7.98 6.12 3.47
N PRO A 51 -7.81 5.27 4.51
CA PRO A 51 -8.77 4.22 4.83
C PRO A 51 -10.05 4.76 5.48
N GLY A 52 -10.02 5.98 6.02
CA GLY A 52 -11.17 6.58 6.69
C GLY A 52 -10.93 8.00 7.22
N PRO A 53 -11.85 8.53 8.04
CA PRO A 53 -11.80 9.89 8.55
C PRO A 53 -10.64 10.14 9.53
N ALA A 54 -10.15 9.11 10.21
CA ALA A 54 -9.13 9.21 11.26
C ALA A 54 -7.72 9.58 10.75
N GLY A 55 -7.44 9.41 9.46
CA GLY A 55 -6.14 9.74 8.89
C GLY A 55 -5.80 8.91 7.66
N PRO A 56 -4.60 9.08 7.09
CA PRO A 56 -4.17 8.40 5.87
C PRO A 56 -3.47 7.05 6.14
N TRP A 57 -3.26 6.69 7.40
CA TRP A 57 -2.48 5.51 7.79
C TRP A 57 -3.29 4.22 7.70
N PHE A 58 -2.78 3.27 6.91
CA PHE A 58 -3.30 1.91 6.80
C PHE A 58 -2.62 1.04 7.86
N ILE A 59 -3.36 0.69 8.90
CA ILE A 59 -2.84 -0.20 9.95
C ILE A 59 -2.96 -1.64 9.48
N VAL A 60 -1.85 -2.37 9.54
CA VAL A 60 -1.72 -3.77 9.13
C VAL A 60 -1.01 -4.57 10.20
N ALA A 61 -1.50 -5.78 10.43
CA ALA A 61 -0.92 -6.76 11.33
C ALA A 61 -0.10 -7.80 10.54
N PRO A 62 0.91 -8.44 11.15
CA PRO A 62 1.67 -9.51 10.51
C PRO A 62 0.81 -10.70 10.02
N ALA A 63 -0.37 -10.89 10.61
CA ALA A 63 -1.30 -11.97 10.26
C ALA A 63 -2.28 -11.62 9.13
N ASP A 64 -2.30 -10.36 8.67
CA ASP A 64 -3.19 -9.96 7.58
C ASP A 64 -2.76 -10.61 6.25
N ASP A 65 -3.71 -10.83 5.35
CA ASP A 65 -3.47 -11.38 4.01
C ASP A 65 -2.87 -10.34 3.04
N GLY A 66 -2.97 -9.06 3.38
CA GLY A 66 -2.47 -7.94 2.60
C GLY A 66 -2.98 -6.60 3.11
N VAL A 67 -2.96 -5.61 2.22
CA VAL A 67 -3.41 -4.25 2.52
C VAL A 67 -4.79 -4.00 1.91
N LYS A 68 -5.77 -3.77 2.76
CA LYS A 68 -7.15 -3.44 2.34
C LYS A 68 -7.24 -1.97 1.98
N THR A 69 -7.75 -1.67 0.79
CA THR A 69 -7.96 -0.30 0.32
C THR A 69 -9.44 -0.04 0.05
N PRO A 70 -9.94 1.20 0.20
CA PRO A 70 -11.36 1.48 0.04
C PRO A 70 -11.83 1.56 -1.43
N PHE A 71 -10.92 1.53 -2.41
CA PHE A 71 -11.22 1.79 -3.82
C PHE A 71 -10.86 0.62 -4.76
N TRP A 72 -10.19 -0.41 -4.27
CA TRP A 72 -9.77 -1.58 -5.06
C TRP A 72 -9.85 -2.85 -4.21
N GLU A 73 -9.61 -3.99 -4.85
CA GLU A 73 -9.40 -5.26 -4.14
C GLU A 73 -8.20 -5.19 -3.17
N THR A 74 -8.15 -6.13 -2.24
CA THR A 74 -7.04 -6.25 -1.29
C THR A 74 -5.75 -6.50 -2.05
N PHE A 75 -4.69 -5.76 -1.71
CA PHE A 75 -3.35 -6.01 -2.25
C PHE A 75 -2.66 -7.06 -1.39
N PRO A 76 -2.56 -8.33 -1.83
CA PRO A 76 -1.95 -9.37 -1.03
C PRO A 76 -0.45 -9.10 -0.89
N TRP A 77 0.17 -9.57 0.20
CA TRP A 77 1.62 -9.43 0.38
C TRP A 77 2.43 -10.03 -0.79
N SER A 78 1.90 -11.06 -1.45
CA SER A 78 2.50 -11.67 -2.64
C SER A 78 2.56 -10.73 -3.86
N SER A 79 1.82 -9.61 -3.84
CA SER A 79 1.86 -8.56 -4.87
C SER A 79 2.88 -7.46 -4.58
N LEU A 80 3.55 -7.49 -3.43
CA LEU A 80 4.61 -6.54 -3.07
C LEU A 80 5.81 -6.71 -4.00
N ARG A 81 6.32 -5.59 -4.50
CA ARG A 81 7.45 -5.48 -5.39
C ARG A 81 8.35 -4.35 -4.91
N ARG A 82 9.59 -4.44 -5.35
CA ARG A 82 10.65 -3.49 -5.08
C ARG A 82 11.48 -3.38 -6.33
N LEU A 83 11.85 -2.15 -6.70
CA LEU A 83 12.85 -1.94 -7.73
C LEU A 83 14.20 -2.07 -7.05
N ASP A 84 14.85 -3.22 -7.24
CA ASP A 84 16.23 -3.38 -6.83
C ASP A 84 17.13 -2.76 -7.93
N ARG A 85 18.06 -1.90 -7.50
CA ARG A 85 19.20 -1.50 -8.30
C ARG A 85 20.36 -2.43 -8.01
#